data_AF-A0A357Y925-F1
#
_entry.id   AF-A0A357Y925-F1
#
_cell.length_a   1.000
_cell.length_b   1.000
_cell.length_c   1.000
_cell.angle_alpha   90.00
_cell.angle_beta   90.00
_cell.angle_gamma   90.00
#
_symmetry.space_group_name_H-M   'P 1'
#
loop_
_entity.id
_entity.type
_entity.pdbx_description
1 polymer ?
#
loop_
_entity_poly.entity_id
_entity_poly.type
_entity_poly.pdbx_seq_one_letter_code
_entity_poly.pdbx_strand_id
1 'polypeptide(L)' 'MASDADADKAVEMLNGKELDGRALVVNEARPLADRPPRREGGFGGRGGGGGFGSRGGYGGRREF' A
#
# COMPACT_ATOMS: atom_id res chain seq x y z
N MET A 1 21.19 7.44 -27.59
CA MET A 1 21.33 6.40 -26.56
C MET A 1 21.72 7.12 -25.29
N ALA A 2 21.04 6.86 -24.17
CA ALA A 2 21.50 7.33 -22.86
C ALA A 2 22.89 6.75 -22.66
N SER A 3 23.91 7.60 -22.62
CA SER A 3 25.26 7.13 -22.39
C SER A 3 25.40 6.85 -20.89
N ASP A 4 26.11 5.78 -20.52
CA ASP A 4 26.36 5.45 -19.12
C ASP A 4 27.02 6.64 -18.39
N ALA A 5 27.83 7.42 -19.11
CA ALA A 5 28.45 8.65 -18.61
C ALA A 5 27.45 9.77 -18.27
N ASP A 6 26.29 9.82 -18.93
CA ASP A 6 25.22 10.77 -18.58
C ASP A 6 24.40 10.26 -17.38
N ALA A 7 24.32 8.93 -17.21
CA ALA A 7 23.67 8.31 -16.06
C ALA A 7 24.46 8.57 -14.76
N ASP A 8 25.78 8.43 -14.80
CA ASP A 8 26.65 8.69 -13.64
C ASP A 8 26.55 10.14 -13.15
N LYS A 9 26.61 11.10 -14.09
CA LYS A 9 26.43 12.53 -13.77
C LYS A 9 25.08 12.82 -13.14
N ALA A 10 24.01 12.18 -13.64
CA ALA A 10 22.68 12.36 -13.09
C ALA A 10 22.57 11.80 -11.66
N VAL A 11 23.21 10.65 -11.39
CA VAL A 11 23.27 10.07 -10.04
C VAL A 11 23.99 11.03 -9.08
N GLU A 12 25.18 11.51 -9.44
CA GLU A 12 25.95 12.43 -8.59
C GLU A 12 25.20 13.74 -8.30
N MET A 13 24.52 14.29 -9.31
CA MET A 13 23.84 15.58 -9.17
C MET A 13 22.52 15.47 -8.41
N LEU A 14 21.79 14.37 -8.53
CA LEU A 14 20.41 14.28 -8.03
C LEU A 14 20.27 13.45 -6.75
N ASN A 15 21.25 12.61 -6.42
CA ASN A 15 21.25 11.86 -5.18
C ASN A 15 21.35 12.80 -3.97
N GLY A 16 20.41 12.68 -3.03
CA GLY A 16 20.32 13.54 -1.86
C GLY A 16 19.64 14.89 -2.08
N LYS A 17 19.23 15.24 -3.32
CA LYS A 17 18.41 16.45 -3.52
C LYS A 17 17.04 16.29 -2.89
N GLU A 18 16.51 17.38 -2.34
CA GLU A 18 15.16 17.42 -1.83
C GLU A 18 14.17 17.59 -2.98
N LEU A 19 13.27 16.63 -3.14
CA LEU A 19 12.11 16.71 -4.00
C LEU A 19 10.88 16.53 -3.12
N ASP A 20 9.97 17.51 -3.14
CA ASP A 20 8.71 17.42 -2.40
C ASP A 20 8.93 17.15 -0.89
N GLY A 21 9.92 17.85 -0.31
CA GLY A 21 10.30 17.73 1.10
C GLY A 21 10.97 16.41 1.50
N ARG A 22 11.38 15.58 0.53
CA ARG A 22 12.05 14.30 0.77
C ARG A 22 13.35 14.22 -0.01
N ALA A 23 14.42 13.77 0.65
CA ALA A 23 15.68 13.51 -0.01
C ALA A 23 15.53 12.32 -0.99
N LEU A 24 15.88 12.54 -2.25
CA LEU A 24 15.89 11.50 -3.28
C LEU A 24 17.09 10.58 -3.10
N VAL A 25 16.89 9.30 -3.40
CA VAL A 25 17.98 8.33 -3.57
C VAL A 25 17.96 7.88 -5.02
N VAL A 26 19.02 8.22 -5.76
CA VAL A 26 19.15 7.90 -7.19
C VAL A 26 20.24 6.84 -7.35
N ASN A 27 19.88 5.69 -7.89
CA ASN A 27 20.77 4.55 -8.10
C ASN A 27 20.60 3.99 -9.51
N GLU A 28 21.61 3.26 -9.99
CA GLU A 28 21.51 2.48 -11.21
C GLU A 28 20.38 1.44 -11.12
N ALA A 29 19.62 1.30 -12.20
CA ALA A 29 18.46 0.42 -12.26
C ALA A 29 18.90 -1.05 -12.22
N ARG A 30 18.66 -1.71 -11.08
CA ARG A 30 18.86 -3.17 -10.96
C ARG A 30 17.67 -3.92 -11.54
N PRO A 31 17.87 -5.12 -12.14
CA PRO A 31 16.77 -5.97 -12.59
C PRO A 31 15.75 -6.18 -11.47
N LEU A 32 14.46 -6.08 -11.79
CA LEU A 32 13.41 -6.40 -10.83
C LEU A 32 13.53 -7.88 -10.46
N ALA A 33 13.80 -8.15 -9.18
CA ALA A 33 13.64 -9.50 -8.65
C ALA A 33 12.15 -9.88 -8.68
N ASP A 34 11.86 -11.15 -8.93
CA ASP A 34 10.50 -11.69 -8.83
C ASP A 34 9.95 -11.41 -7.43
N ARG A 35 9.08 -10.42 -7.36
CA ARG A 35 8.39 -10.11 -6.11
C ARG A 35 7.42 -11.25 -5.86
N PRO A 36 7.44 -11.88 -4.67
CA PRO A 36 6.45 -12.90 -4.36
C PRO A 36 5.06 -12.32 -4.62
N PRO A 37 4.14 -13.12 -5.20
CA PRO A 37 2.80 -12.64 -5.50
C PRO A 37 2.25 -11.99 -4.24
N ARG A 38 1.76 -10.74 -4.37
CA ARG A 38 1.01 -10.11 -3.28
C ARG A 38 -0.10 -11.09 -2.96
N ARG A 39 -0.11 -11.68 -1.75
CA ARG A 39 -1.11 -12.65 -1.32
C ARG A 39 -2.46 -12.18 -1.85
N GLU A 40 -3.01 -12.95 -2.77
CA GLU A 40 -4.36 -12.81 -3.25
C GLU A 40 -5.25 -12.84 -2.00
N GLY A 41 -5.80 -11.69 -1.62
CA GLY A 41 -6.42 -11.52 -0.30
C GLY A 41 -6.40 -10.11 0.27
N GLY A 42 -5.82 -9.13 -0.41
CA GLY A 42 -5.83 -7.72 0.04
C GLY A 42 -7.20 -7.02 -0.02
N PHE A 43 -8.27 -7.63 -0.56
CA PHE A 43 -9.59 -7.00 -0.70
C PHE A 43 -10.75 -8.01 -0.69
N GLY A 44 -10.84 -8.89 0.30
CA GLY A 44 -11.94 -9.87 0.37
C GLY A 44 -12.11 -10.47 1.76
N GLY A 45 -12.62 -9.69 2.72
CA GLY A 45 -12.71 -10.14 4.11
C GLY A 45 -13.77 -9.48 4.97
N ARG A 46 -14.88 -9.01 4.39
CA ARG A 46 -16.08 -8.66 5.17
C ARG A 46 -17.36 -9.07 4.45
N GLY A 47 -17.38 -10.31 3.97
CA GLY A 47 -18.58 -11.02 3.58
C GLY A 47 -18.62 -12.31 4.37
N GLY A 48 -19.27 -12.31 5.52
CA GLY A 48 -19.36 -13.51 6.35
C GLY A 48 -20.30 -13.32 7.53
N GLY A 49 -21.45 -14.00 7.45
CA GLY A 49 -22.16 -14.46 8.63
C GLY A 49 -23.44 -13.71 8.92
N GLY A 50 -24.55 -14.30 8.50
CA GLY A 50 -25.90 -13.84 8.79
C GLY A 50 -26.16 -13.64 10.29
N GLY A 51 -26.82 -12.53 10.59
CA GLY A 51 -27.37 -12.21 11.90
C GLY A 51 -28.86 -11.87 11.80
N PHE A 52 -29.60 -12.49 10.88
CA PHE A 52 -31.07 -12.44 10.86
C PHE A 52 -31.62 -13.43 11.89
N GLY A 53 -31.42 -13.12 13.17
CA GLY A 53 -31.75 -14.06 14.24
C GLY A 53 -31.85 -13.40 15.59
N SER A 54 -32.62 -12.32 15.71
CA SER A 54 -33.20 -11.87 17.00
C SER A 54 -34.41 -10.97 16.76
N ARG A 55 -35.38 -11.48 15.98
CA ARG A 55 -36.80 -11.15 16.24
C ARG A 55 -37.18 -11.86 17.52
N GLY A 56 -36.99 -11.21 18.67
CA GLY A 56 -37.38 -11.77 19.96
C GLY A 56 -36.83 -10.92 21.08
N GLY A 57 -37.59 -9.92 21.51
CA GLY A 57 -37.17 -9.12 22.66
C GLY A 57 -37.90 -7.79 22.89
N TYR A 58 -39.10 -7.57 22.35
CA TYR A 58 -39.99 -6.52 22.89
C TYR A 58 -40.56 -7.03 24.22
N GLY A 59 -39.74 -7.02 25.26
CA GLY A 59 -40.09 -7.49 26.60
C GLY A 59 -39.62 -6.51 27.66
N GLY A 60 -40.53 -5.64 28.08
CA GLY A 60 -40.56 -5.21 29.48
C GLY A 60 -39.73 -4.00 29.90
N ARG A 61 -39.91 -2.83 29.27
CA ARG A 61 -39.64 -1.57 29.98
C ARG A 61 -40.65 -0.47 29.67
N ARG A 62 -41.85 -0.64 30.22
CA ARG A 62 -42.77 0.45 30.58
C ARG A 62 -43.52 -0.02 31.81
N GLU A 63 -43.16 0.50 32.98
CA GLU A 63 -44.11 0.74 34.08
C GLU A 63 -43.64 1.96 34.88
N PHE A 64 -44.64 2.57 35.52
CA PHE A 64 -44.69 3.82 36.23
C PHE A 64 -44.01 3.73 37.60
#